data_AF-A0A7J8LR91-F1
#
_entry.id   AF-A0A7J8LR91-F1
#
_cell.length_a   1.000
_cell.length_b   1.000
_cell.length_c   1.000
_cell.angle_alpha   90.00
_cell.angle_beta   90.00
_cell.angle_gamma   90.00
#
_symmetry.space_group_name_H-M   'P 1'
#
loop_
_entity.id
_entity.type
_entity.pdbx_description
1 polymer ?
#
loop_
_entity_poly.entity_id
_entity_poly.type
_entity_poly.pdbx_seq_one_letter_code
_entity_poly.pdbx_strand_id
1 'polypeptide(L)'
;NTLSLSRQLENYKENKNKLTAITGKSNASSIISNGIHLISFGSSDFLQNYYINPLLFTSYTPNMFSDILIESYDNFIQNLYELGARRIGVTTLPPLGCLPAAITAFGHGSNQCVARLNNNAISFNNKRSITDLKG
;
A
#
# COMPACT_ATOMS: atom_id res chain seq x y z
N ASN A 1 -9.01 -8.29 -8.90
CA ASN A 1 -9.65 -6.95 -8.76
C ASN A 1 -9.19 -6.32 -7.46
N THR A 2 -8.50 -5.18 -7.54
CA THR A 2 -8.08 -4.36 -6.40
C THR A 2 -8.64 -2.95 -6.58
N LEU A 3 -9.13 -2.32 -5.50
CA LEU A 3 -9.63 -0.95 -5.55
C LEU A 3 -8.45 0.04 -5.52
N SER A 4 -8.52 1.11 -6.33
CA SER A 4 -7.53 2.19 -6.27
C SER A 4 -7.53 2.88 -4.91
N LEU A 5 -6.40 3.49 -4.52
CA LEU A 5 -6.29 4.27 -3.28
C LEU A 5 -7.33 5.39 -3.21
N SER A 6 -7.58 6.08 -4.33
CA SER A 6 -8.61 7.11 -4.43
C SER A 6 -10.01 6.55 -4.13
N ARG A 7 -10.36 5.38 -4.68
CA ARG A 7 -11.66 4.76 -4.38
C ARG A 7 -11.75 4.26 -2.94
N GLN A 8 -10.66 3.75 -2.37
CA GLN A 8 -10.60 3.38 -0.95
C GLN A 8 -10.80 4.61 -0.04
N LEU A 9 -10.25 5.77 -0.41
CA LEU A 9 -10.42 7.01 0.33
C LEU A 9 -11.86 7.52 0.27
N GLU A 10 -12.51 7.45 -0.90
CA GLU A 10 -13.94 7.77 -1.04
C GLU A 10 -14.80 6.88 -0.14
N ASN A 11 -14.56 5.56 -0.17
CA ASN A 11 -15.26 4.62 0.70
C ASN A 11 -15.04 4.95 2.19
N TYR A 12 -13.82 5.37 2.56
CA TYR A 12 -13.53 5.81 3.94
C TYR A 12 -14.34 7.06 4.32
N LYS A 13 -14.43 8.06 3.42
CA LYS A 13 -15.25 9.26 3.63
C LYS A 13 -16.73 8.91 3.80
N GLU A 14 -17.26 8.04 2.94
CA GLU A 14 -18.63 7.55 3.04
C GLU A 14 -18.88 6.82 4.37
N ASN A 15 -17.96 5.96 4.79
CA ASN A 15 -18.07 5.22 6.05
C ASN A 15 -18.00 6.14 7.27
N LYS A 16 -17.15 7.18 7.25
CA LYS A 16 -17.14 8.23 8.28
C LYS A 16 -18.49 8.95 8.37
N ASN A 17 -19.12 9.26 7.24
CA ASN A 17 -20.44 9.90 7.22
C ASN A 17 -21.51 8.98 7.81
N LYS A 18 -21.51 7.69 7.44
CA LYS A 18 -22.42 6.68 8.02
C LYS A 18 -22.21 6.54 9.54
N LEU A 19 -20.96 6.45 9.99
CA LEU A 19 -20.64 6.37 11.41
C LEU A 19 -21.12 7.62 12.17
N THR A 20 -20.97 8.80 11.56
CA THR A 20 -21.45 10.06 12.11
C THR A 20 -22.97 10.08 12.24
N ALA A 21 -23.69 9.56 11.25
CA ALA A 21 -25.15 9.47 11.29
C ALA A 21 -25.65 8.52 12.41
N ILE A 22 -24.91 7.45 12.69
CA ILE A 22 -25.28 6.45 13.70
C ILE A 22 -24.92 6.90 15.12
N THR A 23 -23.72 7.47 15.31
CA THR A 23 -23.14 7.70 16.65
C THR A 23 -23.13 9.16 17.08
N GLY A 24 -23.43 10.08 16.16
CA GLY A 24 -23.24 11.51 16.33
C GLY A 24 -21.80 11.96 16.10
N LYS A 25 -21.62 13.25 15.77
CA LYS A 25 -20.33 13.82 15.34
C LYS A 25 -19.20 13.65 16.36
N SER A 26 -19.48 13.89 17.65
CA SER A 26 -18.46 13.80 18.71
C SER A 26 -17.94 12.37 18.87
N ASN A 27 -18.86 11.39 18.98
CA ASN A 27 -18.50 9.99 19.14
C ASN A 27 -17.79 9.44 17.91
N ALA A 28 -18.27 9.76 16.70
CA ALA A 28 -17.62 9.35 15.46
C ALA A 28 -16.18 9.89 15.37
N SER A 29 -15.97 11.15 15.77
CA SER A 29 -14.62 11.74 15.83
C SER A 29 -13.72 10.99 16.81
N SER A 30 -14.22 10.68 18.02
CA SER A 30 -13.48 9.93 19.03
C SER A 30 -13.13 8.51 18.59
N ILE A 31 -14.08 7.80 17.97
CA ILE A 31 -13.86 6.45 17.42
C ILE A 31 -12.75 6.48 16.37
N ILE A 32 -12.83 7.41 15.42
CA ILE A 32 -11.85 7.50 14.33
C ILE A 32 -10.47 7.88 14.85
N SER A 33 -10.38 8.86 15.77
CA SER A 33 -9.09 9.32 16.29
C SER A 33 -8.41 8.27 17.18
N ASN A 34 -9.18 7.50 17.93
CA ASN A 34 -8.64 6.49 18.85
C ASN A 34 -8.43 5.12 18.20
N GLY A 35 -9.11 4.85 17.09
CA GLY A 35 -8.98 3.63 16.29
C GLY A 35 -7.60 3.51 15.64
N ILE A 36 -7.14 2.26 15.48
CA ILE A 36 -5.91 1.93 14.75
C ILE A 36 -6.26 1.70 13.28
N HIS A 37 -5.61 2.44 12.41
CA HIS A 37 -5.76 2.36 10.96
C HIS A 37 -4.54 1.66 10.38
N LEU A 38 -4.69 0.40 9.99
CA LEU A 38 -3.58 -0.38 9.41
C LEU A 38 -3.64 -0.32 7.88
N ILE A 39 -2.55 0.08 7.25
CA ILE A 39 -2.45 0.20 5.79
C ILE A 39 -1.41 -0.80 5.25
N SER A 40 -1.80 -1.49 4.18
CA SER A 40 -0.94 -2.39 3.42
C SER A 40 -1.07 -2.10 1.94
N PHE A 41 0.06 -1.94 1.26
CA PHE A 41 0.10 -1.52 -0.15
C PHE A 41 1.35 -2.07 -0.85
N GLY A 42 1.42 -1.91 -2.17
CA GLY A 42 2.60 -2.21 -2.98
C GLY A 42 2.67 -3.65 -3.51
N SER A 43 2.14 -4.65 -2.80
CA SER A 43 2.26 -6.06 -3.25
C SER A 43 1.57 -6.28 -4.60
N SER A 44 0.34 -5.79 -4.73
CA SER A 44 -0.43 -5.86 -5.98
C SER A 44 0.16 -4.93 -7.05
N ASP A 45 0.65 -3.75 -6.65
CA ASP A 45 1.26 -2.79 -7.57
C ASP A 45 2.50 -3.38 -8.26
N PHE A 46 3.31 -4.13 -7.52
CA PHE A 46 4.44 -4.85 -8.09
C PHE A 46 4.00 -6.07 -8.91
N LEU A 47 3.25 -7.01 -8.31
CA LEU A 47 2.99 -8.32 -8.93
C LEU A 47 1.91 -8.31 -10.02
N GLN A 48 0.90 -7.46 -9.89
CA GLN A 48 -0.25 -7.41 -10.79
C GLN A 48 -0.23 -6.20 -11.72
N ASN A 49 0.78 -5.33 -11.63
CA ASN A 49 0.93 -4.20 -12.54
C ASN A 49 2.36 -4.09 -13.06
N TYR A 50 3.33 -3.73 -12.22
CA TYR A 50 4.70 -3.44 -12.66
C TYR A 50 5.37 -4.60 -13.43
N TYR A 51 5.39 -5.82 -12.89
CA TYR A 51 6.12 -6.93 -13.53
C TYR A 51 5.39 -7.54 -14.73
N ILE A 52 4.09 -7.32 -14.88
CA ILE A 52 3.29 -7.92 -15.97
C ILE A 52 2.95 -6.91 -17.06
N ASN A 53 3.11 -5.61 -16.82
CA ASN A 53 2.87 -4.55 -17.80
C ASN A 53 4.19 -4.18 -18.49
N PRO A 54 4.39 -4.53 -19.78
CA PRO A 54 5.63 -4.26 -20.49
C PRO A 54 5.98 -2.77 -20.57
N LEU A 55 4.98 -1.89 -20.61
CA LEU A 55 5.21 -0.45 -20.65
C LEU A 55 5.82 0.04 -19.34
N LEU A 56 5.29 -0.41 -18.19
CA LEU A 56 5.84 -0.03 -16.89
C LEU A 56 7.21 -0.65 -16.65
N PHE A 57 7.36 -1.94 -16.96
CA PHE A 57 8.59 -2.68 -16.74
C PHE A 57 9.77 -2.14 -17.57
N THR A 58 9.50 -1.61 -18.78
CA THR A 58 10.54 -1.00 -19.63
C THR A 58 10.77 0.47 -19.32
N SER A 59 9.75 1.21 -18.88
CA SER A 59 9.86 2.66 -18.63
C SER A 59 10.43 3.00 -17.26
N TYR A 60 10.27 2.13 -16.26
CA TYR A 60 10.66 2.40 -14.88
C TYR A 60 11.53 1.28 -14.31
N THR A 61 12.61 1.67 -13.64
CA THR A 61 13.32 0.73 -12.75
C THR A 61 12.48 0.43 -11.50
N PRO A 62 12.72 -0.67 -10.77
CA PRO A 62 11.99 -0.96 -9.54
C PRO A 62 12.12 0.18 -8.51
N ASN A 63 13.27 0.85 -8.47
CA ASN A 63 13.51 1.98 -7.58
C ASN A 63 12.66 3.21 -7.95
N MET A 64 12.57 3.55 -9.24
CA MET A 64 11.71 4.65 -9.73
C MET A 64 10.23 4.35 -9.51
N PHE A 65 9.80 3.11 -9.77
CA PHE A 65 8.43 2.71 -9.49
C PHE A 65 8.13 2.77 -7.99
N SER A 66 9.11 2.45 -7.13
CA SER A 66 8.99 2.63 -5.68
C SER A 66 8.76 4.09 -5.28
N ASP A 67 9.40 5.06 -5.94
CA ASP A 67 9.16 6.49 -5.68
C ASP A 67 7.70 6.86 -5.94
N ILE A 68 7.15 6.43 -7.08
CA ILE A 68 5.75 6.70 -7.46
C ILE A 68 4.78 6.11 -6.43
N LEU A 69 5.04 4.89 -5.97
CA LEU A 69 4.20 4.23 -4.97
C LEU A 69 4.26 4.91 -3.61
N ILE A 70 5.46 5.31 -3.17
CA ILE A 70 5.64 6.01 -1.89
C ILE A 70 4.94 7.38 -1.94
N GLU A 71 5.10 8.15 -3.02
CA GLU A 71 4.41 9.43 -3.17
C GLU A 71 2.88 9.28 -3.15
N SER A 72 2.34 8.28 -3.88
CA SER A 72 0.90 7.98 -3.87
C SER A 72 0.40 7.59 -2.48
N TYR A 73 1.24 6.89 -1.74
CA TYR A 73 0.94 6.42 -0.40
C TYR A 73 0.97 7.54 0.65
N ASP A 74 1.98 8.42 0.60
CA ASP A 74 2.09 9.57 1.49
C ASP A 74 0.89 10.50 1.33
N ASN A 75 0.47 10.75 0.09
CA ASN A 75 -0.75 11.49 -0.20
C ASN A 75 -2.00 10.82 0.42
N PHE A 76 -2.09 9.49 0.34
CA PHE A 76 -3.21 8.76 0.94
C PHE A 76 -3.22 8.85 2.48
N ILE A 77 -2.05 8.74 3.12
CA ILE A 77 -1.93 8.94 4.59
C ILE A 77 -2.36 10.35 4.98
N GLN A 78 -1.87 11.37 4.30
CA GLN A 78 -2.24 12.76 4.58
C GLN A 78 -3.76 12.96 4.53
N ASN A 79 -4.40 12.42 3.50
CA ASN A 79 -5.86 12.45 3.38
C ASN A 79 -6.57 11.71 4.54
N LEU A 80 -6.05 10.58 5.02
CA LEU A 80 -6.61 9.90 6.20
C LEU A 80 -6.46 10.75 7.47
N TYR A 81 -5.31 11.42 7.63
CA TYR A 81 -5.09 12.36 8.73
C TYR A 81 -6.08 13.54 8.67
N GLU A 82 -6.30 14.13 7.50
CA GLU A 82 -7.33 15.18 7.31
C GLU A 82 -8.73 14.69 7.67
N LEU A 83 -9.01 13.40 7.46
CA LEU A 83 -10.28 12.77 7.83
C LEU A 83 -10.36 12.36 9.29
N GLY A 84 -9.32 12.58 10.09
CA GLY A 84 -9.33 12.43 11.54
C GLY A 84 -8.62 11.18 12.07
N ALA A 85 -8.05 10.33 11.21
CA ALA A 85 -7.22 9.21 11.65
C ALA A 85 -5.97 9.75 12.37
N ARG A 86 -5.58 9.13 13.49
CA ARG A 86 -4.40 9.57 14.27
C ARG A 86 -3.41 8.47 14.57
N ARG A 87 -3.88 7.22 14.64
CA ARG A 87 -3.03 6.05 14.91
C ARG A 87 -2.95 5.22 13.65
N ILE A 88 -2.01 5.57 12.78
CA ILE A 88 -1.83 4.92 11.48
C ILE A 88 -0.60 4.01 11.55
N GLY A 89 -0.81 2.73 11.22
CA GLY A 89 0.26 1.74 11.09
C GLY A 89 0.43 1.36 9.64
N VAL A 90 1.68 1.23 9.19
CA VAL A 90 2.02 0.89 7.81
C VAL A 90 2.80 -0.40 7.77
N THR A 91 2.29 -1.37 7.02
CA THR A 91 2.98 -2.66 6.87
C THR A 91 4.08 -2.57 5.82
N THR A 92 5.11 -3.40 5.99
CA THR A 92 6.12 -3.65 4.96
C THR A 92 5.59 -4.62 3.91
N LEU A 93 6.18 -4.60 2.73
CA LEU A 93 5.99 -5.65 1.74
C LEU A 93 6.47 -7.00 2.30
N PRO A 94 5.70 -8.08 2.06
CA PRO A 94 6.17 -9.42 2.33
C PRO A 94 7.24 -9.85 1.31
N PRO A 95 7.87 -11.02 1.48
CA PRO A 95 8.74 -11.62 0.47
C PRO A 95 7.96 -11.94 -0.81
N LEU A 96 7.87 -10.97 -1.73
CA LEU A 96 7.01 -11.05 -2.92
C LEU A 96 7.32 -12.27 -3.80
N GLY A 97 8.59 -12.63 -3.94
CA GLY A 97 9.04 -13.76 -4.74
C GLY A 97 8.66 -15.12 -4.15
N CYS A 98 8.23 -15.18 -2.89
CA CYS A 98 7.73 -16.39 -2.25
C CYS A 98 6.20 -16.53 -2.34
N LEU A 99 5.49 -15.53 -2.88
CA LEU A 99 4.05 -15.63 -3.07
C LEU A 99 3.73 -16.62 -4.20
N PRO A 100 2.71 -17.50 -4.04
CA PRO A 100 2.41 -18.52 -5.05
C PRO A 100 2.25 -17.96 -6.46
N ALA A 101 1.54 -16.83 -6.62
CA ALA A 101 1.36 -16.17 -7.92
C ALA A 101 2.69 -15.73 -8.54
N ALA A 102 3.66 -15.28 -7.73
CA ALA A 102 4.97 -14.86 -8.21
C ALA A 102 5.83 -16.06 -8.62
N ILE A 103 5.78 -17.16 -7.87
CA ILE A 103 6.47 -18.42 -8.21
C ILE A 103 5.92 -18.97 -9.53
N THR A 104 4.59 -19.04 -9.67
CA THR A 104 3.97 -19.53 -10.92
C THR A 104 4.33 -18.65 -12.12
N ALA A 105 4.29 -17.32 -11.98
CA ALA A 105 4.51 -16.41 -13.10
C ALA A 105 5.99 -16.19 -13.45
N PHE A 106 6.88 -16.19 -12.46
CA PHE A 106 8.28 -15.75 -12.61
C PHE A 106 9.31 -16.77 -12.10
N GLY A 107 8.87 -17.93 -11.59
CA GLY A 107 9.74 -18.98 -11.07
C GLY A 107 10.34 -19.90 -12.14
N HIS A 108 9.96 -19.74 -13.42
CA HIS A 108 10.50 -20.53 -14.54
C HIS A 108 10.41 -22.05 -14.33
N GLY A 109 9.30 -22.54 -13.77
CA GLY A 109 9.08 -23.96 -13.47
C GLY A 109 9.71 -24.44 -12.15
N SER A 110 10.42 -23.56 -11.44
CA SER A 110 10.91 -23.83 -10.09
C SER A 110 9.82 -23.57 -9.05
N ASN A 111 9.83 -24.33 -7.95
CA ASN A 111 9.03 -24.09 -6.76
C ASN A 111 9.74 -23.22 -5.72
N GLN A 112 10.92 -22.68 -6.06
CA GLN A 112 11.70 -21.81 -5.18
C GLN A 112 11.25 -20.35 -5.27
N CYS A 113 11.52 -19.57 -4.23
CA CYS A 113 11.23 -18.14 -4.25
C CYS A 113 12.03 -17.41 -5.34
N VAL A 114 11.40 -16.45 -6.00
CA VAL A 114 12.05 -15.61 -7.01
C VAL A 114 12.88 -14.51 -6.34
N ALA A 115 14.18 -14.76 -6.16
CA ALA A 115 15.09 -13.90 -5.39
C ALA A 115 15.07 -12.42 -5.81
N ARG A 116 15.01 -12.14 -7.12
CA ARG A 116 14.93 -10.76 -7.65
C ARG A 116 13.73 -9.99 -7.08
N LEU A 117 12.57 -10.63 -6.97
CA LEU A 117 11.36 -9.98 -6.46
C LEU A 117 11.44 -9.73 -4.96
N ASN A 118 12.06 -10.64 -4.20
CA ASN A 118 12.35 -10.45 -2.77
C ASN A 118 13.32 -9.29 -2.55
N ASN A 119 14.37 -9.18 -3.36
CA ASN A 119 15.34 -8.08 -3.27
C ASN A 119 14.67 -6.72 -3.55
N ASN A 120 13.76 -6.67 -4.51
CA ASN A 120 12.97 -5.46 -4.79
C ASN A 120 12.04 -5.11 -3.60
N ALA A 121 11.41 -6.11 -2.97
CA ALA A 121 10.59 -5.90 -1.78
C ALA A 121 11.40 -5.36 -0.59
N ILE A 122 12.60 -5.91 -0.35
CA ILE A 122 13.54 -5.42 0.67
C ILE A 122 13.95 -3.97 0.38
N SER A 123 14.32 -3.68 -0.87
CA SER A 123 14.73 -2.33 -1.28
C SER A 123 13.60 -1.32 -1.09
N PHE A 124 12.37 -1.69 -1.46
CA PHE A 124 11.18 -0.87 -1.22
C PHE A 124 10.94 -0.62 0.27
N ASN A 125 11.02 -1.67 1.10
CA ASN A 125 10.82 -1.55 2.54
C ASN A 125 11.85 -0.62 3.20
N ASN A 126 13.13 -0.77 2.84
CA ASN A 126 14.20 0.10 3.33
C ASN A 126 13.96 1.56 2.93
N LYS A 127 13.56 1.79 1.67
CA LYS A 127 13.26 3.13 1.16
C LYS A 127 12.09 3.77 1.91
N ARG A 128 11.00 3.04 2.10
CA ARG A 128 9.82 3.48 2.84
C ARG A 128 10.15 3.82 4.29
N SER A 129 10.93 2.97 4.97
CA SER A 129 11.35 3.23 6.35
C SER A 129 12.17 4.53 6.50
N ILE A 130 12.94 4.92 5.49
CA ILE A 130 13.65 6.20 5.50
C ILE A 130 12.68 7.38 5.34
N THR A 131 11.63 7.23 4.53
CA THR A 131 10.59 8.25 4.35
C THR A 131 9.76 8.44 5.62
N ASP A 132 9.35 7.34 6.28
CA ASP A 132 8.60 7.37 7.53
C ASP A 132 9.34 8.10 8.68
N LEU A 133 10.68 8.18 8.62
CA LEU A 133 11.52 8.89 9.61
C LEU A 133 11.64 10.40 9.32
N LYS A 134 11.20 10.85 8.14
CA LYS A 134 11.30 12.26 7.70
C LYS A 134 9.97 13.02 7.76
N GLY A 135 8.85 12.31 7.91
CA GLY A 135 7.51 12.88 8.10
C GLY A 135 7.09 12.87 9.55
#